data_AF-A0A1S3U8W6-F1
#
_entry.id   AF-A0A1S3U8W6-F1
#
_cell.length_a   1.000
_cell.length_b   1.000
_cell.length_c   1.000
_cell.angle_alpha   90.00
_cell.angle_beta   90.00
_cell.angle_gamma   90.00
#
_symmetry.space_group_name_H-M   'P 1'
#
loop_
_entity.id
_entity.type
_entity.pdbx_description
1 polymer ?
#
loop_
_entity_poly.entity_id
_entity_poly.type
_entity_poly.pdbx_seq_one_letter_code
_entity_poly.pdbx_strand_id
1 'polypeptide(L)'
;MIHEEGYPGGKIVIFRSSMLKSLTADAILKKTQKLNNKDIIGSGGYGVVYGIKLDESTALAVKRLNRGTAERDKGFERELQAMADIKHRNIVTLHGYYTAQHYNLLIYQLMPNGSLDSFLHGSSRDKKVLDWPTRYRIAAGAARGISYLHHDCIPHIIHRDIKSSNILLDENMDARVSDFGLATLMQPNKTHVSTFVAGTFGYLAPEYFDTGRATLKGDVYSFGVVLLELLTGKKPSDEAFLEEGTMLVTWVKAVVREKKEEFVLDSSLGTCSMEEVNKVFSIAMMCLEPDPLNRPTMGDVVKMLDQTEVDKLVTES
;
A
#
# COMPACT_ATOMS: atom_id res chain seq x y z
N MET A 1 -15.46 18.34 14.86
CA MET A 1 -15.12 19.71 14.42
C MET A 1 -13.89 19.62 13.58
N ILE A 2 -14.04 20.06 12.36
CA ILE A 2 -12.95 20.35 11.45
C ILE A 2 -12.47 21.77 11.81
N HIS A 3 -11.15 22.00 11.87
CA HIS A 3 -10.61 23.36 11.94
C HIS A 3 -10.32 23.84 10.52
N GLU A 4 -11.00 24.91 10.10
CA GLU A 4 -10.83 25.55 8.80
C GLU A 4 -10.27 26.95 8.98
N GLU A 5 -9.17 27.25 8.31
CA GLU A 5 -8.55 28.58 8.33
C GLU A 5 -8.16 28.98 6.90
N GLY A 6 -8.43 30.25 6.57
CA GLY A 6 -8.02 30.85 5.30
C GLY A 6 -6.61 31.40 5.42
N TYR A 7 -5.72 30.99 4.51
CA TYR A 7 -4.34 31.46 4.44
C TYR A 7 -4.08 32.18 3.12
N PRO A 8 -3.09 33.09 3.03
CA PRO A 8 -2.76 33.75 1.77
C PRO A 8 -2.45 32.70 0.68
N GLY A 9 -3.35 32.56 -0.29
CA GLY A 9 -3.21 31.64 -1.42
C GLY A 9 -3.89 30.27 -1.30
N GLY A 10 -4.62 29.95 -0.21
CA GLY A 10 -5.33 28.66 -0.10
C GLY A 10 -6.12 28.42 1.20
N LYS A 11 -6.70 27.21 1.30
CA LYS A 11 -7.47 26.71 2.46
C LYS A 11 -6.81 25.48 3.04
N ILE A 12 -6.60 25.44 4.35
CA ILE A 12 -6.16 24.25 5.08
C ILE A 12 -7.31 23.66 5.90
N VAL A 13 -7.34 22.34 5.97
CA VAL A 13 -8.31 21.55 6.71
C VAL A 13 -7.55 20.48 7.47
N ILE A 14 -7.67 20.48 8.80
CA ILE A 14 -7.07 19.46 9.68
C ILE A 14 -8.19 18.62 10.30
N PHE A 15 -8.08 17.31 10.13
CA PHE A 15 -8.95 16.33 10.75
C PHE A 15 -8.55 16.11 12.20
N ARG A 16 -9.54 15.87 13.07
CA ARG A 16 -9.28 15.69 14.51
C ARG A 16 -8.39 14.47 14.75
N SER A 17 -7.20 14.72 15.29
CA SER A 17 -6.27 13.69 15.76
C SER A 17 -5.82 14.05 17.17
N SER A 18 -5.75 13.07 18.08
CA SER A 18 -5.16 13.26 19.41
C SER A 18 -3.70 13.69 19.34
N MET A 19 -2.99 13.24 18.31
CA MET A 19 -1.60 13.60 18.00
C MET A 19 -1.44 15.08 17.60
N LEU A 20 -2.49 15.68 17.03
CA LEU A 20 -2.44 17.07 16.54
C LEU A 20 -3.13 18.07 17.46
N LYS A 21 -3.49 17.68 18.69
CA LYS A 21 -4.20 18.55 19.64
C LYS A 21 -3.45 19.84 20.00
N SER A 22 -2.12 19.84 19.89
CA SER A 22 -1.26 21.00 20.18
C SER A 22 -0.74 21.72 18.92
N LEU A 23 -1.00 21.19 17.72
CA LEU A 23 -0.48 21.77 16.49
C LEU A 23 -1.52 22.65 15.81
N THR A 24 -1.13 23.91 15.54
CA THR A 24 -1.95 24.83 14.76
C THR A 24 -1.72 24.58 13.27
N ALA A 25 -2.77 24.78 12.45
CA ALA A 25 -2.67 24.72 10.99
C ALA A 25 -1.55 25.67 10.47
N ASP A 26 -1.38 26.79 11.16
CA ASP A 26 -0.33 27.80 11.00
C ASP A 26 1.09 27.22 11.05
N ALA A 27 1.36 26.36 12.04
CA ALA A 27 2.68 25.75 12.24
C ALA A 27 3.02 24.79 11.09
N ILE A 28 2.04 23.99 10.66
CA ILE A 28 2.18 23.07 9.52
C ILE A 28 2.48 23.87 8.25
N LEU A 29 1.69 24.91 7.96
CA LEU A 29 1.88 25.71 6.75
C LEU A 29 3.24 26.40 6.71
N LYS A 30 3.67 27.04 7.81
CA LYS A 30 5.00 27.66 7.90
C LYS A 30 6.13 26.68 7.63
N LYS A 31 6.00 25.42 8.05
CA LYS A 31 6.98 24.36 7.72
C LYS A 31 6.91 23.97 6.25
N THR A 32 5.71 23.77 5.71
CA THR A 32 5.54 23.39 4.28
C THR A 32 6.06 24.44 3.31
N GLN A 33 6.04 25.73 3.66
CA GLN A 33 6.60 26.81 2.84
C GLN A 33 8.13 26.82 2.78
N LYS A 34 8.80 26.11 3.71
CA LYS A 34 10.27 26.02 3.79
C LYS A 34 10.82 24.69 3.26
N LEU A 35 9.97 23.85 2.68
CA LEU A 35 10.35 22.56 2.12
C LEU A 35 11.39 22.72 1.01
N ASN A 36 12.42 21.90 1.07
CA ASN A 36 13.48 21.84 0.07
C ASN A 36 13.80 20.38 -0.28
N ASN A 37 14.76 20.17 -1.19
CA ASN A 37 15.07 18.84 -1.70
C ASN A 37 15.61 17.87 -0.64
N LYS A 38 16.15 18.36 0.49
CA LYS A 38 16.62 17.50 1.59
C LYS A 38 15.49 16.89 2.39
N ASP A 39 14.30 17.48 2.31
CA ASP A 39 13.12 17.01 3.02
C ASP A 39 12.35 15.94 2.22
N ILE A 40 12.77 15.65 0.98
CA ILE A 40 12.10 14.67 0.11
C ILE A 40 12.37 13.26 0.65
N ILE A 41 11.28 12.53 0.94
CA ILE A 41 11.31 11.14 1.37
C ILE A 41 10.72 10.18 0.32
N GLY A 42 10.10 10.72 -0.74
CA GLY A 42 9.61 9.94 -1.87
C GLY A 42 9.22 10.85 -3.04
N SER A 43 9.35 10.35 -4.26
CA SER A 43 8.93 11.06 -5.46
C SER A 43 8.43 10.07 -6.52
N GLY A 44 7.38 10.43 -7.25
CA GLY A 44 6.80 9.56 -8.27
C GLY A 44 5.73 10.24 -9.11
N GLY A 45 5.00 9.44 -9.89
CA GLY A 45 3.92 9.93 -10.79
C GLY A 45 2.80 10.68 -10.07
N TYR A 46 2.63 10.41 -8.76
CA TYR A 46 1.62 11.02 -7.89
C TYR A 46 2.18 12.15 -7.02
N GLY A 47 3.29 12.78 -7.43
CA GLY A 47 3.85 13.96 -6.76
C GLY A 47 5.08 13.67 -5.90
N VAL A 48 5.40 14.62 -5.03
CA VAL A 48 6.59 14.59 -4.17
C VAL A 48 6.15 14.54 -2.71
N VAL A 49 6.70 13.61 -1.95
CA VAL A 49 6.44 13.45 -0.53
C VAL A 49 7.60 14.00 0.27
N TYR A 50 7.28 14.87 1.23
CA TYR A 50 8.25 15.51 2.11
C TYR A 50 8.04 15.05 3.55
N GLY A 51 9.11 14.75 4.27
CA GLY A 51 9.08 14.56 5.72
C GLY A 51 9.22 15.90 6.42
N ILE A 52 8.32 16.21 7.35
CA ILE A 52 8.45 17.40 8.21
C ILE A 52 8.45 16.99 9.68
N LYS A 53 9.41 17.55 10.43
CA LYS A 53 9.43 17.49 11.90
C LYS A 53 8.86 18.80 12.45
N LEU A 54 7.78 18.70 13.23
CA LEU A 54 7.08 19.84 13.81
C LEU A 54 7.59 20.11 15.22
N ASP A 55 7.79 19.05 16.01
CA ASP A 55 8.43 19.04 17.31
C ASP A 55 9.16 17.70 17.54
N GLU A 56 9.71 17.46 18.73
CA GLU A 56 10.46 16.23 19.05
C GLU A 56 9.62 14.95 18.94
N SER A 57 8.31 15.04 19.11
CA SER A 57 7.37 13.91 19.11
C SER A 57 6.51 13.80 17.85
N THR A 58 6.43 14.87 17.05
CA THR A 58 5.49 14.97 15.92
C THR A 58 6.24 15.13 14.60
N ALA A 59 6.13 14.12 13.75
CA ALA A 59 6.58 14.15 12.36
C ALA A 59 5.46 13.77 11.40
N LEU A 60 5.36 14.47 10.27
CA LEU A 60 4.34 14.28 9.26
C LEU A 60 4.96 14.02 7.88
N ALA A 61 4.22 13.30 7.04
CA ALA A 61 4.52 13.18 5.61
C ALA A 61 3.58 14.12 4.83
N VAL A 62 4.14 14.99 4.01
CA VAL A 62 3.39 15.96 3.20
C VAL A 62 3.55 15.60 1.74
N LYS A 63 2.49 15.07 1.13
CA LYS A 63 2.45 14.76 -0.30
C LYS A 63 1.99 16.00 -1.06
N ARG A 64 2.88 16.59 -1.84
CA ARG A 64 2.61 17.75 -2.70
C ARG A 64 2.22 17.28 -4.09
N LEU A 65 1.02 17.69 -4.48
CA LEU A 65 0.44 17.49 -5.80
C LEU A 65 0.42 18.84 -6.52
N ASN A 66 1.29 19.02 -7.51
CA ASN A 66 1.22 20.22 -8.34
C ASN A 66 -0.03 20.14 -9.21
N ARG A 67 -0.86 21.20 -9.17
CA ARG A 67 -2.02 21.30 -10.06
C ARG A 67 -1.54 21.38 -11.49
N GLY A 68 -2.21 20.67 -12.37
CA GLY A 68 -1.74 20.47 -13.74
C GLY A 68 -2.90 20.12 -14.66
N THR A 69 -2.84 18.95 -15.28
CA THR A 69 -3.96 18.44 -16.08
C THR A 69 -5.15 18.09 -15.18
N ALA A 70 -6.36 18.13 -15.74
CA ALA A 70 -7.59 17.77 -15.02
C ALA A 70 -7.55 16.36 -14.39
N GLU A 71 -6.71 15.45 -14.90
CA GLU A 71 -6.52 14.11 -14.34
C GLU A 71 -5.71 14.09 -13.03
N ARG A 72 -4.70 14.96 -12.90
CA ARG A 72 -3.92 15.10 -11.65
C ARG A 72 -4.76 15.69 -10.54
N ASP A 73 -5.59 16.68 -10.88
CA ASP A 73 -6.52 17.28 -9.93
C ASP A 73 -7.48 16.20 -9.39
N LYS A 74 -8.09 15.39 -10.28
CA LYS A 74 -8.94 14.25 -9.87
C LYS A 74 -8.27 13.26 -8.91
N GLY A 75 -6.94 13.09 -8.96
CA GLY A 75 -6.21 12.24 -8.01
C GLY A 75 -6.30 12.75 -6.57
N PHE A 76 -6.20 14.07 -6.39
CA PHE A 76 -6.37 14.70 -5.08
C PHE A 76 -7.80 14.52 -4.54
N GLU A 77 -8.83 14.79 -5.36
CA GLU A 77 -10.21 14.61 -4.90
C GLU A 77 -10.55 13.14 -4.61
N ARG A 78 -10.06 12.18 -5.41
CA ARG A 78 -10.24 10.74 -5.14
C ARG A 78 -9.62 10.33 -3.82
N GLU A 79 -8.36 10.72 -3.61
CA GLU A 79 -7.62 10.38 -2.39
C GLU A 79 -8.30 11.01 -1.16
N LEU A 80 -8.76 12.26 -1.26
CA LEU A 80 -9.52 12.90 -0.19
C LEU A 80 -10.87 12.20 0.08
N GLN A 81 -11.63 11.86 -0.96
CA GLN A 81 -12.91 11.15 -0.84
C GLN A 81 -12.75 9.75 -0.25
N ALA A 82 -11.68 9.03 -0.62
CA ALA A 82 -11.40 7.71 -0.08
C ALA A 82 -10.97 7.78 1.39
N MET A 83 -10.12 8.75 1.74
CA MET A 83 -9.42 8.77 3.03
C MET A 83 -10.10 9.56 4.13
N ALA A 84 -11.06 10.45 3.82
CA ALA A 84 -11.63 11.39 4.79
C ALA A 84 -12.21 10.70 6.04
N ASP A 85 -12.84 9.52 5.88
CA ASP A 85 -13.51 8.79 6.95
C ASP A 85 -12.84 7.44 7.30
N ILE A 86 -11.68 7.13 6.71
CA ILE A 86 -10.96 5.90 7.03
C ILE A 86 -10.19 6.04 8.34
N LYS A 87 -10.42 5.08 9.25
CA LYS A 87 -9.58 4.90 10.43
C LYS A 87 -9.35 3.42 10.70
N HIS A 88 -8.21 2.93 10.23
CA HIS A 88 -7.81 1.53 10.41
C HIS A 88 -6.34 1.42 10.78
N ARG A 89 -5.98 0.46 11.63
CA ARG A 89 -4.60 0.30 12.12
C ARG A 89 -3.60 -0.12 11.04
N ASN A 90 -4.07 -0.67 9.93
CA ASN A 90 -3.23 -1.07 8.79
C ASN A 90 -3.42 -0.17 7.56
N ILE A 91 -3.90 1.06 7.75
CA ILE A 91 -3.99 2.08 6.71
C ILE A 91 -3.32 3.35 7.24
N VAL A 92 -2.56 4.04 6.40
CA VAL A 92 -1.92 5.32 6.78
C VAL A 92 -3.00 6.35 7.08
N THR A 93 -2.85 7.09 8.18
CA THR A 93 -3.86 8.09 8.56
C THR A 93 -3.64 9.41 7.82
N LEU A 94 -4.65 9.87 7.07
CA LEU A 94 -4.72 11.23 6.56
C LEU A 94 -5.09 12.16 7.71
N HIS A 95 -4.24 13.14 8.00
CA HIS A 95 -4.46 14.13 9.05
C HIS A 95 -5.09 15.42 8.54
N GLY A 96 -5.01 15.69 7.25
CA GLY A 96 -5.61 16.88 6.67
C GLY A 96 -5.09 17.16 5.28
N TYR A 97 -5.53 18.29 4.74
CA TYR A 97 -5.11 18.74 3.42
C TYR A 97 -5.00 20.25 3.36
N TYR A 98 -4.22 20.74 2.42
CA TYR A 98 -4.19 22.13 2.01
C TYR A 98 -4.49 22.21 0.52
N THR A 99 -5.35 23.14 0.13
CA THR A 99 -5.68 23.37 -1.27
C THR A 99 -5.46 24.84 -1.64
N ALA A 100 -4.69 25.05 -2.70
CA ALA A 100 -4.33 26.36 -3.21
C ALA A 100 -4.48 26.41 -4.73
N GLN A 101 -4.32 27.59 -5.33
CA GLN A 101 -4.48 27.78 -6.77
C GLN A 101 -3.52 26.92 -7.62
N HIS A 102 -2.31 26.65 -7.14
CA HIS A 102 -1.25 26.01 -7.95
C HIS A 102 -0.82 24.63 -7.46
N TYR A 103 -1.18 24.25 -6.23
CA TYR A 103 -0.84 22.96 -5.66
C TYR A 103 -1.82 22.57 -4.58
N ASN A 104 -1.94 21.26 -4.35
CA ASN A 104 -2.60 20.68 -3.21
C ASN A 104 -1.57 19.94 -2.36
N LEU A 105 -1.79 19.89 -1.05
CA LEU A 105 -1.03 19.09 -0.11
C LEU A 105 -1.96 18.11 0.58
N LEU A 106 -1.52 16.87 0.72
CA LEU A 106 -2.11 15.89 1.63
C LEU A 106 -1.13 15.67 2.78
N ILE A 107 -1.63 15.73 4.01
CA ILE A 107 -0.85 15.70 5.23
C ILE A 107 -1.14 14.37 5.94
N TYR A 108 -0.16 13.49 5.98
CA TYR A 108 -0.26 12.14 6.52
C TYR A 108 0.58 11.98 7.79
N GLN A 109 0.24 10.96 8.57
CA GLN A 109 1.17 10.41 9.55
C GLN A 109 2.46 9.96 8.84
N LEU A 110 3.62 10.33 9.38
CA LEU A 110 4.91 9.84 8.85
C LEU A 110 5.12 8.39 9.28
N MET A 111 5.49 7.53 8.32
CA MET A 111 5.90 6.16 8.55
C MET A 111 7.43 6.10 8.64
N PRO A 112 8.01 5.90 9.84
CA PRO A 112 9.44 6.11 10.08
C PRO A 112 10.33 5.08 9.37
N ASN A 113 9.81 3.88 9.09
CA ASN A 113 10.56 2.84 8.40
C ASN A 113 10.41 2.91 6.87
N GLY A 114 9.57 3.80 6.33
CA GLY A 114 9.40 3.93 4.87
C GLY A 114 8.60 2.77 4.26
N SER A 115 8.86 2.46 2.99
CA SER A 115 8.10 1.45 2.22
C SER A 115 8.69 0.04 2.32
N LEU A 116 7.84 -0.98 2.21
CA LEU A 116 8.26 -2.38 2.10
C LEU A 116 9.18 -2.62 0.89
N ASP A 117 8.93 -1.95 -0.24
CA ASP A 117 9.82 -1.98 -1.43
C ASP A 117 11.27 -1.60 -1.07
N SER A 118 11.47 -0.62 -0.18
CA SER A 118 12.81 -0.19 0.23
C SER A 118 13.57 -1.28 0.99
N PHE A 119 12.87 -2.13 1.74
CA PHE A 119 13.50 -3.24 2.47
C PHE A 119 13.80 -4.43 1.55
N LEU A 120 12.89 -4.75 0.62
CA LEU A 120 13.06 -5.88 -0.29
C LEU A 120 14.09 -5.57 -1.38
N HIS A 121 14.00 -4.38 -1.97
CA HIS A 121 14.66 -4.02 -3.22
C HIS A 121 15.63 -2.83 -3.11
N GLY A 122 15.76 -2.22 -1.94
CA GLY A 122 16.67 -1.10 -1.70
C GLY A 122 18.15 -1.47 -1.80
N SER A 123 19.01 -0.45 -1.96
CA SER A 123 20.45 -0.64 -2.16
C SER A 123 21.15 -1.29 -0.96
N SER A 124 22.14 -2.16 -1.23
CA SER A 124 22.79 -3.05 -0.26
C SER A 124 23.46 -2.40 0.95
N ARG A 125 23.66 -1.08 0.97
CA ARG A 125 24.26 -0.38 2.13
C ARG A 125 23.28 -0.18 3.29
N ASP A 126 21.98 -0.16 3.00
CA ASP A 126 20.91 0.05 3.97
C ASP A 126 19.94 -1.14 4.03
N LYS A 127 20.32 -2.30 3.48
CA LYS A 127 19.46 -3.49 3.40
C LYS A 127 19.22 -4.07 4.79
N LYS A 128 18.29 -3.46 5.53
CA LYS A 128 17.73 -3.99 6.76
C LYS A 128 17.09 -5.34 6.41
N VAL A 129 17.60 -6.40 7.03
CA VAL A 129 17.12 -7.76 6.80
C VAL A 129 15.70 -7.88 7.36
N LEU A 130 14.75 -8.28 6.50
CA LEU A 130 13.40 -8.65 6.91
C LEU A 130 13.32 -10.16 7.08
N ASP A 131 13.33 -10.60 8.34
CA ASP A 131 13.14 -11.99 8.71
C ASP A 131 11.71 -12.47 8.40
N TRP A 132 11.55 -13.80 8.36
CA TRP A 132 10.26 -14.42 8.05
C TRP A 132 9.11 -13.99 8.99
N PRO A 133 9.27 -13.98 10.33
CA PRO A 133 8.19 -13.53 11.21
C PRO A 133 7.72 -12.10 10.91
N THR A 134 8.65 -11.19 10.60
CA THR A 134 8.29 -9.82 10.24
C THR A 134 7.58 -9.76 8.89
N ARG A 135 8.06 -10.48 7.87
CA ARG A 135 7.38 -10.55 6.56
C ARG A 135 5.96 -11.12 6.67
N TYR A 136 5.79 -12.15 7.48
CA TYR A 136 4.50 -12.77 7.75
C TYR A 136 3.51 -11.76 8.35
N ARG A 137 3.95 -11.06 9.42
CA ARG A 137 3.15 -10.03 10.08
C ARG A 137 2.81 -8.86 9.15
N ILE A 138 3.74 -8.45 8.28
CA ILE A 138 3.51 -7.44 7.25
C ILE A 138 2.43 -7.91 6.26
N ALA A 139 2.51 -9.16 5.79
CA ALA A 139 1.49 -9.74 4.90
C ALA A 139 0.10 -9.73 5.56
N ALA A 140 0.00 -10.21 6.80
CA ALA A 140 -1.26 -10.24 7.55
C ALA A 140 -1.80 -8.82 7.79
N GLY A 141 -0.96 -7.89 8.21
CA GLY A 141 -1.33 -6.48 8.41
C GLY A 141 -1.86 -5.82 7.13
N ALA A 142 -1.12 -5.96 6.02
CA ALA A 142 -1.55 -5.44 4.73
C ALA A 142 -2.87 -6.06 4.27
N ALA A 143 -3.04 -7.39 4.42
CA ALA A 143 -4.27 -8.08 4.09
C ALA A 143 -5.47 -7.54 4.89
N ARG A 144 -5.31 -7.31 6.20
CA ARG A 144 -6.35 -6.70 7.05
C ARG A 144 -6.70 -5.28 6.61
N GLY A 145 -5.71 -4.49 6.24
CA GLY A 145 -5.90 -3.14 5.68
C GLY A 145 -6.72 -3.14 4.39
N ILE A 146 -6.39 -4.02 3.44
CA ILE A 146 -7.12 -4.12 2.16
C ILE A 146 -8.53 -4.71 2.39
N SER A 147 -8.66 -5.70 3.28
CA SER A 147 -9.94 -6.30 3.64
C SER A 147 -10.91 -5.25 4.19
N TYR A 148 -10.44 -4.36 5.07
CA TYR A 148 -11.24 -3.22 5.57
C TYR A 148 -11.76 -2.33 4.43
N LEU A 149 -10.93 -2.01 3.43
CA LEU A 149 -11.35 -1.23 2.26
C LEU A 149 -12.47 -1.91 1.46
N HIS A 150 -12.40 -3.24 1.36
CA HIS A 150 -13.31 -4.04 0.53
C HIS A 150 -14.63 -4.37 1.23
N HIS A 151 -14.62 -4.53 2.55
CA HIS A 151 -15.72 -5.14 3.29
C HIS A 151 -16.36 -4.22 4.32
N ASP A 152 -15.58 -3.31 4.94
CA ASP A 152 -16.05 -2.46 6.04
C ASP A 152 -16.35 -1.03 5.58
N CYS A 153 -15.69 -0.56 4.51
CA CYS A 153 -16.00 0.72 3.89
C CYS A 153 -17.28 0.66 3.04
N ILE A 154 -18.15 1.67 3.20
CA ILE A 154 -19.34 1.89 2.37
C ILE A 154 -19.33 3.34 1.87
N PRO A 155 -19.23 3.59 0.55
CA PRO A 155 -19.03 2.60 -0.52
C PRO A 155 -17.72 1.83 -0.39
N HIS A 156 -17.63 0.64 -0.98
CA HIS A 156 -16.39 -0.14 -1.02
C HIS A 156 -15.30 0.63 -1.74
N ILE A 157 -14.05 0.46 -1.32
CA ILE A 157 -12.91 1.18 -1.88
C ILE A 157 -12.03 0.19 -2.62
N ILE A 158 -11.89 0.38 -3.93
CA ILE A 158 -10.93 -0.35 -4.76
C ILE A 158 -9.67 0.51 -4.84
N HIS A 159 -8.54 0.00 -4.35
CA HIS A 159 -7.30 0.76 -4.24
C HIS A 159 -6.60 0.95 -5.59
N ARG A 160 -6.57 -0.10 -6.43
CA ARG A 160 -6.01 -0.14 -7.79
C ARG A 160 -4.49 0.03 -7.93
N ASP A 161 -3.75 0.13 -6.83
CA ASP A 161 -2.29 0.26 -6.84
C ASP A 161 -1.66 -0.41 -5.61
N ILE A 162 -2.16 -1.60 -5.26
CA ILE A 162 -1.54 -2.42 -4.21
C ILE A 162 -0.19 -2.93 -4.72
N LYS A 163 0.88 -2.57 -4.01
CA LYS A 163 2.26 -2.94 -4.31
C LYS A 163 3.16 -2.71 -3.10
N SER A 164 4.35 -3.31 -3.08
CA SER A 164 5.30 -3.17 -1.98
C SER A 164 5.72 -1.72 -1.69
N SER A 165 5.75 -0.82 -2.69
CA SER A 165 6.06 0.60 -2.46
C SER A 165 4.92 1.41 -1.82
N ASN A 166 3.68 0.91 -1.89
CA ASN A 166 2.51 1.53 -1.27
C ASN A 166 2.11 0.87 0.06
N ILE A 167 2.89 -0.11 0.53
CA ILE A 167 2.80 -0.66 1.89
C ILE A 167 3.93 -0.04 2.70
N LEU A 168 3.59 0.88 3.59
CA LEU A 168 4.54 1.53 4.48
C LEU A 168 4.63 0.81 5.83
N LEU A 169 5.72 1.02 6.54
CA LEU A 169 6.00 0.38 7.82
C LEU A 169 6.08 1.42 8.93
N ASP A 170 5.31 1.20 9.99
CA ASP A 170 5.35 2.04 11.18
C ASP A 170 6.55 1.71 12.09
N GLU A 171 6.66 2.36 13.25
CA GLU A 171 7.76 2.17 14.20
C GLU A 171 7.95 0.72 14.67
N ASN A 172 6.89 -0.10 14.64
CA ASN A 172 6.91 -1.50 15.09
C ASN A 172 7.08 -2.49 13.93
N MET A 173 7.36 -1.98 12.72
CA MET A 173 7.38 -2.74 11.47
C MET A 173 6.00 -3.28 11.06
N ASP A 174 4.91 -2.70 11.57
CA ASP A 174 3.56 -3.08 11.17
C ASP A 174 3.17 -2.39 9.85
N ALA A 175 2.49 -3.14 8.99
CA ALA A 175 2.11 -2.70 7.65
C ALA A 175 0.95 -1.68 7.65
N ARG A 176 1.10 -0.64 6.82
CA ARG A 176 0.14 0.44 6.61
C ARG A 176 -0.03 0.70 5.11
N VAL A 177 -1.20 0.36 4.57
CA VAL A 177 -1.56 0.63 3.16
C VAL A 177 -1.65 2.15 2.93
N SER A 178 -1.10 2.63 1.82
CA SER A 178 -0.94 4.04 1.50
C SER A 178 -1.16 4.33 0.01
N ASP A 179 -1.18 5.61 -0.35
CA ASP A 179 -1.33 6.12 -1.73
C ASP A 179 -2.65 5.75 -2.41
N PHE A 180 -3.70 6.50 -2.08
CA PHE A 180 -5.05 6.30 -2.61
C PHE A 180 -5.33 7.15 -3.87
N GLY A 181 -4.29 7.65 -4.55
CA GLY A 181 -4.43 8.55 -5.71
C GLY A 181 -5.17 7.94 -6.91
N LEU A 182 -5.19 6.60 -7.00
CA LEU A 182 -5.96 5.85 -8.01
C LEU A 182 -7.26 5.25 -7.49
N ALA A 183 -7.55 5.37 -6.20
CA ALA A 183 -8.66 4.68 -5.57
C ALA A 183 -10.01 5.09 -6.18
N THR A 184 -10.94 4.13 -6.20
CA THR A 184 -12.30 4.35 -6.71
C THR A 184 -13.34 3.78 -5.75
N LEU A 185 -14.45 4.51 -5.60
CA LEU A 185 -15.58 4.12 -4.77
C LEU A 185 -16.56 3.26 -5.57
N MET A 186 -16.88 2.07 -5.05
CA MET A 186 -17.81 1.11 -5.63
C MET A 186 -19.01 0.92 -4.72
N GLN A 187 -20.21 1.20 -5.22
CA GLN A 187 -21.44 0.98 -4.46
C GLN A 187 -21.64 -0.52 -4.18
N PRO A 188 -22.21 -0.93 -3.03
CA PRO A 188 -22.38 -2.35 -2.68
C PRO A 188 -23.19 -3.17 -3.69
N ASN A 189 -24.06 -2.53 -4.48
CA ASN A 189 -24.84 -3.18 -5.54
C ASN A 189 -24.12 -3.26 -6.91
N LYS A 190 -22.85 -2.88 -6.97
CA LYS A 190 -22.04 -2.91 -8.19
C LYS A 190 -20.97 -3.99 -8.09
N THR A 191 -20.62 -4.57 -9.24
CA THR A 191 -19.57 -5.59 -9.35
C THR A 191 -18.22 -5.01 -9.77
N HIS A 192 -18.23 -3.80 -10.35
CA HIS A 192 -17.04 -3.13 -10.87
C HIS A 192 -17.25 -1.62 -10.99
N VAL A 193 -16.15 -0.91 -11.22
CA VAL A 193 -16.11 0.48 -11.64
C VAL A 193 -15.41 0.56 -12.99
N SER A 194 -16.10 1.06 -14.03
CA SER A 194 -15.47 1.34 -15.33
C SER A 194 -14.60 2.59 -15.24
N THR A 195 -13.31 2.45 -15.54
CA THR A 195 -12.32 3.52 -15.46
C THR A 195 -11.17 3.27 -16.43
N PHE A 196 -10.36 4.28 -16.73
CA PHE A 196 -9.11 4.09 -17.45
C PHE A 196 -8.22 3.08 -16.71
N VAL A 197 -7.49 2.26 -17.47
CA VAL A 197 -6.49 1.34 -16.91
C VAL A 197 -5.34 2.15 -16.34
N ALA A 198 -5.08 1.99 -15.04
CA ALA A 198 -3.95 2.59 -14.36
C ALA A 198 -3.57 1.76 -13.14
N GLY A 199 -2.31 1.91 -12.74
CA GLY A 199 -1.64 1.17 -11.67
C GLY A 199 -0.25 0.76 -12.14
N THR A 200 0.40 -0.11 -11.38
CA THR A 200 1.81 -0.46 -11.64
C THR A 200 1.92 -1.76 -12.43
N PHE A 201 2.63 -1.72 -13.56
CA PHE A 201 2.91 -2.91 -14.36
C PHE A 201 3.58 -4.01 -13.52
N GLY A 202 3.21 -5.26 -13.75
CA GLY A 202 3.60 -6.41 -12.91
C GLY A 202 2.62 -6.74 -11.78
N TYR A 203 1.81 -5.77 -11.33
CA TYR A 203 0.80 -5.96 -10.28
C TYR A 203 -0.63 -5.98 -10.81
N LEU A 204 -0.85 -5.49 -12.03
CA LEU A 204 -2.18 -5.37 -12.62
C LEU A 204 -2.75 -6.75 -12.98
N ALA A 205 -4.00 -6.97 -12.59
CA ALA A 205 -4.74 -8.18 -12.94
C ALA A 205 -4.99 -8.26 -14.46
N PRO A 206 -4.90 -9.45 -15.07
CA PRO A 206 -4.98 -9.60 -16.53
C PRO A 206 -6.32 -9.10 -17.10
N GLU A 207 -7.45 -9.42 -16.47
CA GLU A 207 -8.77 -9.03 -16.94
C GLU A 207 -8.99 -7.51 -16.91
N TYR A 208 -8.22 -6.79 -16.10
CA TYR A 208 -8.35 -5.35 -15.97
C TYR A 208 -7.77 -4.62 -17.19
N PHE A 209 -6.68 -5.14 -17.77
CA PHE A 209 -6.12 -4.62 -19.02
C PHE A 209 -7.11 -4.72 -20.18
N ASP A 210 -7.80 -5.84 -20.28
CA ASP A 210 -8.71 -6.11 -21.40
C ASP A 210 -10.02 -5.32 -21.28
N THR A 211 -10.51 -5.13 -20.06
CA THR A 211 -11.88 -4.63 -19.84
C THR A 211 -11.96 -3.19 -19.32
N GLY A 212 -10.89 -2.65 -18.75
CA GLY A 212 -10.94 -1.37 -18.03
C GLY A 212 -11.89 -1.38 -16.82
N ARG A 213 -12.26 -2.56 -16.30
CA ARG A 213 -13.16 -2.70 -15.15
C ARG A 213 -12.35 -2.93 -13.88
N ALA A 214 -12.25 -1.90 -13.03
CA ALA A 214 -11.66 -2.04 -11.72
C ALA A 214 -12.60 -2.84 -10.80
N THR A 215 -12.06 -3.82 -10.08
CA THR A 215 -12.82 -4.68 -9.15
C THR A 215 -12.01 -4.91 -7.87
N LEU A 216 -12.69 -5.32 -6.81
CA LEU A 216 -12.04 -5.77 -5.57
C LEU A 216 -11.10 -6.96 -5.84
N LYS A 217 -11.43 -7.83 -6.81
CA LYS A 217 -10.60 -8.97 -7.23
C LYS A 217 -9.31 -8.55 -7.95
N GLY A 218 -9.27 -7.35 -8.50
CA GLY A 218 -8.04 -6.75 -9.03
C GLY A 218 -7.04 -6.46 -7.92
N ASP A 219 -7.48 -5.87 -6.81
CA ASP A 219 -6.64 -5.65 -5.63
C ASP A 219 -6.17 -6.97 -4.99
N VAL A 220 -7.02 -8.02 -4.99
CA VAL A 220 -6.64 -9.37 -4.52
C VAL A 220 -5.47 -9.92 -5.35
N TYR A 221 -5.53 -9.78 -6.68
CA TYR A 221 -4.45 -10.20 -7.56
C TYR A 221 -3.15 -9.44 -7.27
N SER A 222 -3.24 -8.12 -7.16
CA SER A 222 -2.09 -7.28 -6.82
C SER A 222 -1.49 -7.63 -5.46
N PHE A 223 -2.31 -7.97 -4.46
CA PHE A 223 -1.84 -8.49 -3.18
C PHE A 223 -1.15 -9.86 -3.30
N GLY A 224 -1.64 -10.75 -4.18
CA GLY A 224 -0.96 -11.99 -4.52
C GLY A 224 0.47 -11.77 -5.02
N VAL A 225 0.68 -10.73 -5.84
CA VAL A 225 2.03 -10.33 -6.29
C VAL A 225 2.90 -9.87 -5.11
N VAL A 226 2.35 -9.07 -4.18
CA VAL A 226 3.07 -8.66 -2.96
C VAL A 226 3.49 -9.87 -2.10
N LEU A 227 2.64 -10.90 -1.99
CA LEU A 227 3.03 -12.13 -1.29
C LEU A 227 4.22 -12.82 -1.96
N LEU A 228 4.28 -12.83 -3.30
CA LEU A 228 5.43 -13.37 -4.03
C LEU A 228 6.70 -12.55 -3.78
N GLU A 229 6.60 -11.22 -3.72
CA GLU A 229 7.73 -10.37 -3.35
C GLU A 229 8.24 -10.68 -1.94
N LEU A 230 7.32 -10.86 -0.98
CA LEU A 230 7.68 -11.19 0.41
C LEU A 230 8.35 -12.56 0.53
N LEU A 231 7.96 -13.54 -0.29
CA LEU A 231 8.56 -14.88 -0.29
C LEU A 231 9.92 -14.92 -1.00
N THR A 232 10.00 -14.28 -2.17
CA THR A 232 11.15 -14.46 -3.09
C THR A 232 12.17 -13.32 -3.02
N GLY A 233 11.78 -12.17 -2.46
CA GLY A 233 12.59 -10.95 -2.50
C GLY A 233 12.80 -10.39 -3.91
N LYS A 234 12.10 -10.92 -4.92
CA LYS A 234 12.24 -10.50 -6.32
C LYS A 234 11.25 -9.41 -6.67
N LYS A 235 11.72 -8.43 -7.43
CA LYS A 235 10.89 -7.33 -7.90
C LYS A 235 10.03 -7.79 -9.09
N PRO A 236 8.72 -7.51 -9.15
CA PRO A 236 7.88 -7.94 -10.28
C PRO A 236 8.31 -7.35 -11.63
N SER A 237 9.00 -6.20 -11.58
CA SER A 237 9.56 -5.50 -12.73
C SER A 237 11.08 -5.74 -12.91
N ASP A 238 11.63 -6.82 -12.35
CA ASP A 238 13.04 -7.18 -12.52
C ASP A 238 13.37 -7.39 -14.01
N GLU A 239 14.47 -6.81 -14.47
CA GLU A 239 14.90 -6.85 -15.87
C GLU A 239 15.18 -8.28 -16.32
N ALA A 240 15.63 -9.16 -15.42
CA ALA A 240 15.86 -10.58 -15.72
C ALA A 240 14.60 -11.27 -16.23
N PHE A 241 13.41 -10.91 -15.72
CA PHE A 241 12.16 -11.47 -16.23
C PHE A 241 11.84 -10.96 -17.64
N LEU A 242 12.16 -9.70 -17.94
CA LEU A 242 11.94 -9.12 -19.27
C LEU A 242 12.85 -9.77 -20.31
N GLU A 243 14.13 -9.99 -19.97
CA GLU A 243 15.10 -10.66 -20.84
C GLU A 243 14.68 -12.09 -21.19
N GLU A 244 14.08 -12.80 -20.24
CA GLU A 244 13.52 -14.15 -20.44
C GLU A 244 12.11 -14.15 -21.05
N GLY A 245 11.52 -12.98 -21.31
CA GLY A 245 10.16 -12.86 -21.85
C GLY A 245 9.08 -13.39 -20.90
N THR A 246 9.34 -13.37 -19.59
CA THR A 246 8.46 -13.87 -18.53
C THR A 246 8.08 -12.77 -17.55
N MET A 247 7.34 -13.12 -16.50
CA MET A 247 7.00 -12.25 -15.39
C MET A 247 7.16 -13.03 -14.08
N LEU A 248 7.34 -12.34 -12.96
CA LEU A 248 7.43 -12.96 -11.64
C LEU A 248 6.32 -13.99 -11.40
N VAL A 249 5.07 -13.64 -11.72
CA VAL A 249 3.91 -14.53 -11.55
C VAL A 249 4.04 -15.79 -12.39
N THR A 250 4.41 -15.68 -13.66
CA THR A 250 4.58 -16.82 -14.58
C THR A 250 5.71 -17.73 -14.11
N TRP A 251 6.84 -17.13 -13.70
CA TRP A 251 7.99 -17.85 -13.20
C TRP A 251 7.68 -18.61 -11.90
N VAL A 252 7.07 -17.96 -10.90
CA VAL A 252 6.70 -18.63 -9.64
C VAL A 252 5.66 -19.74 -9.88
N LYS A 253 4.68 -19.54 -10.77
CA LYS A 253 3.72 -20.60 -11.11
C LYS A 253 4.40 -21.86 -11.66
N ALA A 254 5.47 -21.71 -12.44
CA ALA A 254 6.26 -22.84 -12.91
C ALA A 254 7.01 -23.52 -11.75
N VAL A 255 7.59 -22.75 -10.84
CA VAL A 255 8.31 -23.24 -9.66
C VAL A 255 7.38 -24.05 -8.74
N VAL A 256 6.19 -23.54 -8.43
CA VAL A 256 5.20 -24.22 -7.58
C VAL A 256 4.72 -25.52 -8.25
N ARG A 257 4.47 -25.50 -9.57
CA ARG A 257 4.11 -26.71 -10.32
C ARG A 257 5.19 -27.79 -10.25
N GLU A 258 6.46 -27.38 -10.19
CA GLU A 258 7.62 -28.27 -10.07
C GLU A 258 7.97 -28.64 -8.62
N LYS A 259 7.24 -28.09 -7.63
CA LYS A 259 7.50 -28.27 -6.19
C LYS A 259 8.92 -27.86 -5.78
N LYS A 260 9.38 -26.71 -6.28
CA LYS A 260 10.72 -26.15 -6.07
C LYS A 260 10.71 -24.85 -5.26
N GLU A 261 9.68 -24.64 -4.45
CA GLU A 261 9.47 -23.41 -3.67
C GLU A 261 10.67 -23.06 -2.79
N GLU A 262 11.33 -24.07 -2.20
CA GLU A 262 12.52 -23.89 -1.35
C GLU A 262 13.71 -23.22 -2.05
N PHE A 263 13.82 -23.36 -3.38
CA PHE A 263 14.94 -22.81 -4.16
C PHE A 263 14.74 -21.36 -4.59
N VAL A 264 13.53 -20.81 -4.41
CA VAL A 264 13.20 -19.45 -4.84
C VAL A 264 13.01 -18.49 -3.68
N LEU A 265 13.12 -18.99 -2.46
CA LEU A 265 13.02 -18.19 -1.25
C LEU A 265 14.14 -17.16 -1.18
N ASP A 266 13.77 -15.99 -0.67
CA ASP A 266 14.76 -14.99 -0.31
C ASP A 266 15.65 -15.51 0.82
N SER A 267 16.95 -15.55 0.60
CA SER A 267 17.93 -16.03 1.59
C SER A 267 17.91 -15.21 2.89
N SER A 268 17.38 -13.99 2.85
CA SER A 268 17.23 -13.12 4.02
C SER A 268 16.02 -13.44 4.90
N LEU A 269 15.17 -14.41 4.53
CA LEU A 269 14.08 -14.90 5.38
C LEU A 269 14.56 -15.50 6.71
N GLY A 270 15.79 -16.00 6.76
CA GLY A 270 16.31 -16.71 7.93
C GLY A 270 15.57 -18.04 8.16
N THR A 271 15.37 -18.41 9.42
CA THR A 271 14.68 -19.65 9.78
C THR A 271 13.17 -19.51 9.55
N CYS A 272 12.63 -20.33 8.66
CA CYS A 272 11.19 -20.41 8.39
C CYS A 272 10.75 -21.87 8.30
N SER A 273 9.51 -22.15 8.73
CA SER A 273 8.90 -23.46 8.51
C SER A 273 8.46 -23.54 7.05
N MET A 274 8.91 -24.59 6.34
CA MET A 274 8.47 -24.82 4.95
C MET A 274 6.96 -25.03 4.84
N GLU A 275 6.30 -25.51 5.90
CA GLU A 275 4.84 -25.61 5.94
C GLU A 275 4.18 -24.23 5.85
N GLU A 276 4.68 -23.26 6.64
CA GLU A 276 4.16 -21.88 6.63
C GLU A 276 4.44 -21.20 5.29
N VAL A 277 5.65 -21.38 4.77
CA VAL A 277 6.05 -20.87 3.45
C VAL A 277 5.14 -21.41 2.35
N ASN A 278 4.93 -22.72 2.31
CA ASN A 278 4.08 -23.38 1.32
C ASN A 278 2.61 -22.94 1.44
N LYS A 279 2.15 -22.68 2.67
CA LYS A 279 0.81 -22.11 2.90
C LYS A 279 0.70 -20.71 2.32
N VAL A 280 1.70 -19.84 2.50
CA VAL A 280 1.69 -18.49 1.91
C VAL A 280 1.83 -18.53 0.39
N PHE A 281 2.63 -19.44 -0.19
CA PHE A 281 2.63 -19.69 -1.63
C PHE A 281 1.25 -20.11 -2.14
N SER A 282 0.58 -21.01 -1.44
CA SER A 282 -0.77 -21.47 -1.81
C SER A 282 -1.77 -20.32 -1.81
N ILE A 283 -1.73 -19.46 -0.78
CA ILE A 283 -2.55 -18.25 -0.72
C ILE A 283 -2.24 -17.31 -1.89
N ALA A 284 -0.96 -17.08 -2.18
CA ALA A 284 -0.55 -16.25 -3.32
C ALA A 284 -1.06 -16.83 -4.65
N MET A 285 -0.97 -18.15 -4.87
CA MET A 285 -1.47 -18.80 -6.08
C MET A 285 -2.99 -18.64 -6.24
N MET A 286 -3.75 -18.80 -5.15
CA MET A 286 -5.20 -18.55 -5.16
C MET A 286 -5.53 -17.09 -5.50
N CYS A 287 -4.79 -16.13 -4.95
CA CYS A 287 -4.94 -14.71 -5.29
C CYS A 287 -4.61 -14.41 -6.76
N LEU A 288 -3.71 -15.19 -7.36
CA LEU A 288 -3.20 -15.01 -8.73
C LEU A 288 -3.94 -15.86 -9.77
N GLU A 289 -5.10 -16.41 -9.42
CA GLU A 289 -5.95 -17.13 -10.38
C GLU A 289 -6.31 -16.23 -11.58
N PRO A 290 -6.20 -16.73 -12.83
CA PRO A 290 -6.53 -15.91 -14.01
C PRO A 290 -7.99 -15.45 -13.99
N ASP A 291 -8.91 -16.34 -13.62
CA ASP A 291 -10.33 -15.99 -13.46
C ASP A 291 -10.55 -15.28 -12.10
N PRO A 292 -11.00 -14.01 -12.09
CA PRO A 292 -11.27 -13.28 -10.85
C PRO A 292 -12.34 -13.94 -9.96
N LEU A 293 -13.21 -14.80 -10.50
CA LEU A 293 -14.21 -15.54 -9.72
C LEU A 293 -13.58 -16.62 -8.84
N ASN A 294 -12.44 -17.19 -9.25
CA ASN A 294 -11.73 -18.22 -8.50
C ASN A 294 -10.79 -17.65 -7.43
N ARG A 295 -10.50 -16.35 -7.49
CA ARG A 295 -9.70 -15.69 -6.45
C ARG A 295 -10.50 -15.65 -5.14
N PRO A 296 -9.86 -15.71 -3.96
CA PRO A 296 -10.53 -15.52 -2.67
C PRO A 296 -11.01 -14.06 -2.50
N THR A 297 -11.81 -13.77 -1.47
CA THR A 297 -11.98 -12.38 -1.01
C THR A 297 -10.81 -11.99 -0.10
N MET A 298 -10.56 -10.69 0.11
CA MET A 298 -9.54 -10.29 1.08
C MET A 298 -9.91 -10.69 2.52
N GLY A 299 -11.20 -10.80 2.84
CA GLY A 299 -11.66 -11.42 4.09
C GLY A 299 -11.23 -12.88 4.24
N ASP A 300 -11.31 -13.67 3.17
CA ASP A 300 -10.84 -15.07 3.18
C ASP A 300 -9.31 -15.13 3.29
N VAL A 301 -8.59 -14.25 2.58
CA VAL A 301 -7.12 -14.14 2.67
C VAL A 301 -6.67 -13.85 4.10
N VAL A 302 -7.34 -12.91 4.79
CA VAL A 302 -7.06 -12.63 6.21
C VAL A 302 -7.26 -13.87 7.07
N LYS A 303 -8.38 -14.61 6.91
CA LYS A 303 -8.62 -15.84 7.67
C LYS A 303 -7.55 -16.91 7.43
N MET A 304 -7.13 -17.10 6.17
CA MET A 304 -6.11 -18.08 5.81
C MET A 304 -4.73 -17.73 6.40
N LEU A 305 -4.40 -16.44 6.46
CA LEU A 305 -3.19 -15.97 7.13
C LEU A 305 -3.33 -16.14 8.67
N ASP A 306 -4.38 -15.61 9.29
CA ASP A 306 -4.57 -15.65 10.74
C ASP A 306 -4.62 -17.08 11.33
N GLN A 307 -5.21 -18.05 10.61
CA GLN A 307 -5.20 -19.46 11.04
C GLN A 307 -3.78 -19.99 11.27
N THR A 308 -2.80 -19.51 10.52
CA THR A 308 -1.39 -19.90 10.68
C THR A 308 -0.77 -19.34 11.96
N GLU A 309 -1.25 -18.21 12.48
CA GLU A 309 -0.80 -17.70 13.78
C GLU A 309 -1.40 -18.52 14.93
N VAL A 310 -2.64 -18.97 14.79
CA VAL A 310 -3.34 -19.77 15.82
C VAL A 310 -2.75 -21.18 15.93
N ASP A 311 -2.43 -21.83 14.82
CA ASP A 311 -1.82 -23.16 14.81
C ASP A 311 -0.47 -23.19 15.56
N LYS A 312 0.26 -22.07 15.62
CA LYS A 312 1.49 -21.91 16.41
C LYS A 312 1.22 -21.89 17.92
N LEU A 313 0.25 -21.11 18.36
CA LEU A 313 -0.09 -20.99 19.78
C LEU A 313 -0.59 -22.31 20.40
N VAL A 314 -1.17 -23.19 19.58
CA VAL A 314 -1.66 -24.51 20.01
C VAL A 314 -0.57 -25.58 19.99
N THR A 315 0.44 -25.45 19.13
CA THR A 315 1.56 -26.40 19.04
C THR A 315 2.69 -26.11 20.04
N GLU A 316 2.79 -24.87 20.54
CA GLU A 316 3.75 -24.44 21.56
C GLU A 316 3.24 -24.53 23.02
N SER A 317 1.96 -24.89 23.22
CA SER A 317 1.29 -25.04 24.54
C SER A 317 1.13 -26.50 24.96
#